data_AF-A0A2H1GQI5-F1
#
_entry.id   AF-A0A2H1GQI5-F1
#
_cell.length_a   1.000
_cell.length_b   1.000
_cell.length_c   1.000
_cell.angle_alpha   90.00
_cell.angle_beta   90.00
_cell.angle_gamma   90.00
#
_symmetry.space_group_name_H-M   'P 1'
#
loop_
_entity.id
_entity.type
_entity.pdbx_description
1 polymer ?
#
loop_
_entity_poly.entity_id
_entity_poly.type
_entity_poly.pdbx_seq_one_letter_code
_entity_poly.pdbx_strand_id
1 'polypeptide(L)'
;MEDHIARYLHSRTNRHGIPEEIQVELRSRADVFAVLQRTFPGADGLLHPLYSIVTPFTTFSPREHRDTSDTDYSILANFGAGCWLVLPELQLRVHLQPYDLVIFQTNSLTHATAAVDGDCEADQRWSLSYYQRKAVRNDCLGALPTYAANGQEMQERAIRAAY
;
A
#
# COMPACT_ATOMS: atom_id res chain seq x y z
N MET A 1 16.74 15.02 22.33
CA MET A 1 15.49 14.82 21.55
C MET A 1 15.62 13.58 20.66
N GLU A 2 16.69 13.48 19.87
CA GLU A 2 17.06 12.30 19.06
C GLU A 2 17.09 11.01 19.88
N ASP A 3 17.68 11.06 21.07
CA ASP A 3 17.75 9.96 22.04
C ASP A 3 16.39 9.37 22.46
N HIS A 4 15.36 10.22 22.51
CA HIS A 4 14.01 9.83 22.92
C HIS A 4 13.24 9.21 21.77
N ILE A 5 13.42 9.74 20.55
CA ILE A 5 12.84 9.20 19.32
C ILE A 5 13.47 7.85 19.00
N ALA A 6 14.79 7.74 19.07
CA ALA A 6 15.51 6.48 18.85
C ALA A 6 15.07 5.41 19.86
N ARG A 7 14.94 5.75 21.16
CA ARG A 7 14.41 4.83 22.18
C ARG A 7 12.95 4.46 21.94
N TYR A 8 12.11 5.41 21.55
CA TYR A 8 10.71 5.16 21.23
C TYR A 8 10.56 4.21 20.03
N LEU A 9 11.29 4.46 18.94
CA LEU A 9 11.33 3.59 17.78
C LEU A 9 11.87 2.21 18.14
N HIS A 10 12.97 2.13 18.90
CA HIS A 10 13.53 0.86 19.35
C HIS A 10 12.55 0.05 20.21
N SER A 11 11.73 0.72 21.03
CA SER A 11 10.72 0.05 21.87
C SER A 11 9.51 -0.48 21.10
N ARG A 12 9.30 0.00 19.87
CA ARG A 12 8.14 -0.34 19.02
C ARG A 12 8.51 -1.22 17.83
N THR A 13 9.80 -1.48 17.64
CA THR A 13 10.33 -2.19 16.49
C THR A 13 10.97 -3.51 16.92
N ASN A 14 10.88 -4.52 16.06
CA ASN A 14 11.59 -5.77 16.28
C ASN A 14 13.11 -5.58 16.10
N ARG A 15 13.90 -6.65 16.30
CA ARG A 15 15.37 -6.63 16.14
C ARG A 15 15.88 -6.16 14.77
N HIS A 16 15.00 -6.04 13.77
CA HIS A 16 15.31 -5.58 12.42
C HIS A 16 14.85 -4.13 12.16
N GLY A 17 14.35 -3.42 13.19
CA GLY A 17 13.86 -2.05 13.06
C GLY A 17 12.48 -1.93 12.43
N ILE A 18 11.72 -3.03 12.32
CA ILE A 18 10.37 -3.02 11.74
C ILE A 18 9.33 -2.91 12.87
N PRO A 19 8.39 -1.95 12.81
CA PRO A 19 7.31 -1.85 13.79
C PRO A 19 6.51 -3.14 13.89
N GLU A 20 6.23 -3.61 15.11
CA GLU A 20 5.54 -4.90 15.32
C GLU A 20 4.15 -4.93 14.67
N GLU A 21 3.41 -3.83 14.75
CA GLU A 21 2.11 -3.62 14.11
C GLU A 21 2.15 -3.84 12.59
N ILE A 22 3.20 -3.32 11.92
CA ILE A 22 3.40 -3.53 10.48
C ILE A 22 3.70 -5.01 10.21
N GLN A 23 4.52 -5.66 11.05
CA GLN A 23 4.83 -7.08 10.87
C GLN A 23 3.58 -7.98 11.00
N VAL A 24 2.70 -7.69 11.96
CA VAL A 24 1.42 -8.40 12.13
C VAL A 24 0.53 -8.23 10.91
N GLU A 25 0.39 -6.99 10.41
CA GLU A 25 -0.41 -6.72 9.22
C GLU A 25 0.15 -7.43 7.99
N LEU A 26 1.47 -7.38 7.74
CA LEU A 26 2.11 -8.08 6.62
C LEU A 26 1.87 -9.60 6.67
N ARG A 27 1.87 -10.22 7.85
CA ARG A 27 1.52 -11.64 8.00
C ARG A 27 0.06 -11.91 7.64
N SER A 28 -0.86 -11.08 8.11
CA SER A 28 -2.29 -11.21 7.76
C SER A 28 -2.52 -11.11 6.25
N ARG A 29 -1.72 -10.31 5.53
CA ARG A 29 -1.81 -10.20 4.07
C ARG A 29 -1.35 -11.45 3.34
N ALA A 30 -0.32 -12.12 3.85
CA ALA A 30 0.12 -13.40 3.29
C ALA A 30 -0.98 -14.48 3.40
N ASP A 31 -1.74 -14.48 4.50
CA ASP A 31 -2.89 -15.38 4.67
C ASP A 31 -4.00 -15.08 3.63
N VAL A 32 -4.31 -13.80 3.41
CA VAL A 32 -5.25 -13.36 2.37
C VAL A 32 -4.79 -13.81 0.99
N PHE A 33 -3.50 -13.66 0.69
CA PHE A 33 -2.95 -14.07 -0.60
C PHE A 33 -3.01 -15.58 -0.81
N ALA A 34 -2.79 -16.38 0.23
CA ALA A 34 -2.96 -17.83 0.15
C ALA A 34 -4.39 -18.23 -0.22
N VAL A 35 -5.41 -17.45 0.21
CA VAL A 35 -6.81 -17.63 -0.23
C VAL A 35 -6.99 -17.19 -1.68
N LEU A 36 -6.44 -16.03 -2.07
CA LEU A 36 -6.51 -15.54 -3.45
C LEU A 36 -5.91 -16.53 -4.45
N GLN A 37 -4.74 -17.10 -4.14
CA GLN A 37 -4.06 -18.05 -5.03
C GLN A 37 -4.87 -19.34 -5.24
N ARG A 38 -5.65 -19.77 -4.24
CA ARG A 38 -6.56 -20.91 -4.38
C ARG A 38 -7.75 -20.59 -5.29
N THR A 39 -8.27 -19.37 -5.21
CA THR A 39 -9.42 -18.92 -6.01
C THR A 39 -9.02 -18.54 -7.43
N PHE A 40 -7.81 -17.99 -7.61
CA PHE A 40 -7.24 -17.57 -8.88
C PHE A 40 -5.85 -18.18 -9.08
N PRO A 41 -5.76 -19.42 -9.61
CA PRO A 41 -4.49 -20.06 -9.90
C PRO A 41 -3.66 -19.20 -10.86
N GLY A 42 -2.44 -18.82 -10.45
CA GLY A 42 -1.56 -17.90 -11.18
C GLY A 42 -1.51 -16.46 -10.64
N ALA A 43 -2.23 -16.16 -9.54
CA ALA A 43 -2.17 -14.87 -8.86
C ALA A 43 -0.73 -14.44 -8.51
N ASP A 44 0.14 -15.39 -8.20
CA ASP A 44 1.56 -15.21 -7.86
C ASP A 44 2.43 -14.74 -9.04
N GLY A 45 1.97 -14.92 -10.27
CA GLY A 45 2.58 -14.30 -11.44
C GLY A 45 2.18 -12.83 -11.66
N LEU A 46 1.10 -12.38 -11.02
CA LEU A 46 0.52 -11.04 -11.26
C LEU A 46 0.61 -10.10 -10.07
N LEU A 47 0.57 -10.63 -8.84
CA LEU A 47 0.47 -9.87 -7.61
C LEU A 47 1.52 -10.34 -6.61
N HIS A 48 2.14 -9.38 -5.92
CA HIS A 48 3.02 -9.70 -4.80
C HIS A 48 2.19 -10.26 -3.63
N PRO A 49 2.64 -11.31 -2.91
CA PRO A 49 1.89 -11.95 -1.83
C PRO A 49 1.44 -11.08 -0.64
N LEU A 50 1.88 -9.82 -0.60
CA LEU A 50 1.61 -8.88 0.49
C LEU A 50 0.65 -7.75 0.06
N TYR A 51 0.19 -7.73 -1.18
CA TYR A 51 -0.65 -6.65 -1.72
C TYR A 51 -1.66 -7.23 -2.70
N SER A 52 -2.86 -6.66 -2.75
CA SER A 52 -3.87 -7.09 -3.72
C SER A 52 -3.84 -6.26 -5.00
N ILE A 53 -3.23 -5.07 -4.96
CA ILE A 53 -3.18 -4.15 -6.09
C ILE A 53 -1.80 -3.47 -6.14
N VAL A 54 -1.30 -3.29 -7.36
CA VAL A 54 -0.19 -2.39 -7.69
C VAL A 54 -0.71 -1.38 -8.70
N THR A 55 -0.55 -0.08 -8.43
CA THR A 55 -0.98 0.99 -9.34
C THR A 55 0.20 1.85 -9.74
N PRO A 56 0.53 1.94 -11.05
CA PRO A 56 1.51 2.89 -11.54
C PRO A 56 0.92 4.29 -11.67
N PHE A 57 1.71 5.29 -11.33
CA PHE A 57 1.42 6.70 -11.56
C PHE A 57 2.57 7.30 -12.37
N THR A 58 2.27 7.97 -13.47
CA THR A 58 3.27 8.66 -14.32
C THR A 58 3.45 10.13 -13.95
N THR A 59 2.86 10.56 -12.83
CA THR A 59 2.91 11.94 -12.37
C THR A 59 2.51 12.00 -10.88
N PHE A 60 2.28 13.20 -10.37
CA PHE A 60 1.89 13.50 -9.01
C PHE A 60 0.38 13.30 -8.76
N SER A 61 0.02 13.21 -7.48
CA SER A 61 -1.35 13.22 -6.98
C SER A 61 -1.52 14.49 -6.15
N PRO A 62 -1.69 15.66 -6.79
CA PRO A 62 -1.59 16.97 -6.12
C PRO A 62 -2.78 17.29 -5.23
N ARG A 63 -3.91 16.61 -5.43
CA ARG A 63 -5.10 16.78 -4.61
C ARG A 63 -4.94 15.96 -3.33
N GLU A 64 -5.09 16.62 -2.19
CA GLU A 64 -5.17 15.96 -0.90
C GLU A 64 -6.34 14.97 -0.86
N HIS A 65 -6.04 13.73 -0.46
CA HIS A 65 -7.01 12.65 -0.38
C HIS A 65 -6.62 11.64 0.70
N ARG A 66 -7.54 10.70 0.95
CA ARG A 66 -7.37 9.58 1.87
C ARG A 66 -7.98 8.34 1.22
N ASP A 67 -7.25 7.24 1.23
CA ASP A 67 -7.67 6.00 0.58
C ASP A 67 -8.52 5.15 1.52
N THR A 68 -9.75 5.57 1.75
CA THR A 68 -10.65 4.97 2.76
C THR A 68 -10.98 3.49 2.50
N SER A 69 -10.81 3.03 1.25
CA SER A 69 -11.03 1.65 0.81
C SER A 69 -9.82 0.72 1.03
N ASP A 70 -8.68 1.25 1.46
CA ASP A 70 -7.45 0.50 1.64
C ASP A 70 -7.30 0.01 3.08
N THR A 71 -6.75 -1.19 3.24
CA THR A 71 -6.31 -1.73 4.54
C THR A 71 -5.12 -0.92 5.09
N ASP A 72 -4.72 -1.22 6.31
CA ASP A 72 -3.69 -0.45 6.99
C ASP A 72 -2.32 -0.63 6.35
N TYR A 73 -1.58 0.47 6.16
CA TYR A 73 -0.25 0.56 5.52
C TYR A 73 -0.20 0.25 4.01
N SER A 74 0.09 1.27 3.22
CA SER A 74 0.41 1.17 1.79
C SER A 74 1.88 1.52 1.58
N ILE A 75 2.44 1.02 0.48
CA ILE A 75 3.79 1.37 0.05
C ILE A 75 3.72 2.31 -1.15
N LEU A 76 4.45 3.41 -1.07
CA LEU A 76 4.77 4.26 -2.21
C LEU A 76 6.25 4.12 -2.55
N ALA A 77 6.56 3.60 -3.74
CA ALA A 77 7.92 3.59 -4.29
C ALA A 77 8.06 4.71 -5.33
N ASN A 78 9.02 5.60 -5.11
CA ASN A 78 9.24 6.78 -5.95
C ASN A 78 10.37 6.54 -6.96
N PHE A 79 10.19 6.92 -8.22
CA PHE A 79 11.17 6.73 -9.29
C PHE A 79 11.21 7.95 -10.23
N GLY A 80 12.27 8.01 -11.05
CA GLY A 80 12.48 9.12 -11.98
C GLY A 80 12.95 10.37 -11.25
N ALA A 81 12.03 11.30 -10.97
CA ALA A 81 12.30 12.55 -10.27
C ALA A 81 11.92 12.53 -8.79
N GLY A 82 12.43 13.52 -8.04
CA GLY A 82 12.07 13.71 -6.64
C GLY A 82 10.62 14.18 -6.47
N CYS A 83 10.07 14.00 -5.28
CA CYS A 83 8.78 14.61 -4.94
C CYS A 83 8.64 14.94 -3.46
N TRP A 84 7.73 15.84 -3.16
CA TRP A 84 7.22 16.00 -1.81
C TRP A 84 6.06 15.04 -1.59
N LEU A 85 6.19 14.16 -0.59
CA LEU A 85 5.02 13.57 0.07
C LEU A 85 4.53 14.54 1.14
N VAL A 86 3.33 15.07 0.94
CA VAL A 86 2.72 16.06 1.83
C VAL A 86 1.74 15.35 2.75
N LEU A 87 1.89 15.57 4.06
CA LEU A 87 1.07 15.01 5.13
C LEU A 87 0.51 16.18 5.97
N PRO A 88 -0.60 16.82 5.53
CA PRO A 88 -1.07 18.09 6.09
C PRO A 88 -1.41 18.02 7.58
N GLU A 89 -2.05 16.93 8.01
CA GLU A 89 -2.47 16.72 9.40
C GLU A 89 -1.27 16.64 10.36
N LEU A 90 -0.12 16.21 9.85
CA LEU A 90 1.14 16.14 10.61
C LEU A 90 2.00 17.40 10.42
N GLN A 91 1.56 18.37 9.61
CA GLN A 91 2.34 19.53 9.18
C GLN A 91 3.72 19.14 8.65
N LEU A 92 3.79 17.99 7.96
CA LEU A 92 5.03 17.36 7.53
C LEU A 92 5.06 17.29 6.00
N ARG A 93 6.23 17.58 5.44
CA ARG A 93 6.56 17.27 4.04
C ARG A 93 7.82 16.42 4.04
N VAL A 94 7.76 15.26 3.40
CA VAL A 94 8.89 14.35 3.26
C VAL A 94 9.42 14.48 1.84
N HIS A 95 10.70 14.82 1.70
CA HIS A 95 11.35 14.84 0.40
C HIS A 95 11.73 13.42 0.01
N LEU A 96 11.07 12.87 -1.00
CA LEU A 96 11.38 11.55 -1.54
C LEU A 96 12.31 11.72 -2.74
N GLN A 97 13.46 11.06 -2.67
CA GLN A 97 14.37 10.87 -3.79
C GLN A 97 13.91 9.71 -4.67
N PRO A 98 14.46 9.59 -5.89
CA PRO A 98 14.30 8.38 -6.68
C PRO A 98 14.83 7.17 -5.89
N TYR A 99 14.11 6.05 -5.96
CA TYR A 99 14.31 4.82 -5.21
C TYR A 99 13.96 4.85 -3.72
N ASP A 100 13.47 5.97 -3.20
CA ASP A 100 12.89 6.00 -1.86
C ASP A 100 11.57 5.23 -1.81
N LEU A 101 11.37 4.57 -0.66
CA LEU A 101 10.17 3.81 -0.35
C LEU A 101 9.57 4.35 0.95
N VAL A 102 8.28 4.66 0.92
CA VAL A 102 7.53 5.07 2.11
C VAL A 102 6.45 4.06 2.42
N ILE A 103 6.35 3.67 3.70
CA ILE A 103 5.28 2.85 4.23
C ILE A 103 4.46 3.70 5.19
N PHE A 104 3.17 3.90 4.90
CA PHE A 104 2.30 4.73 5.72
C PHE A 104 0.82 4.40 5.55
N GLN A 105 -0.01 4.79 6.51
CA GLN A 105 -1.43 4.48 6.53
C GLN A 105 -2.22 5.45 5.63
N THR A 106 -2.25 5.18 4.31
CA THR A 106 -2.98 6.01 3.33
C THR A 106 -4.48 6.12 3.62
N ASN A 107 -5.03 5.14 4.33
CA ASN A 107 -6.43 5.08 4.75
C ASN A 107 -6.78 5.95 5.97
N SER A 108 -5.76 6.43 6.71
CA SER A 108 -5.90 7.18 7.96
C SER A 108 -5.31 8.58 7.85
N LEU A 109 -4.23 8.74 7.07
CA LEU A 109 -3.55 10.01 6.86
C LEU A 109 -4.00 10.65 5.55
N THR A 110 -4.48 11.89 5.62
CA THR A 110 -4.65 12.71 4.42
C THR A 110 -3.28 12.99 3.80
N HIS A 111 -3.15 12.81 2.49
CA HIS A 111 -1.87 12.92 1.81
C HIS A 111 -2.00 13.41 0.36
N ALA A 112 -0.90 13.91 -0.18
CA ALA A 112 -0.73 14.30 -1.57
C ALA A 112 0.74 14.12 -2.00
N THR A 113 0.99 14.03 -3.30
CA THR A 113 2.35 14.18 -3.84
C THR A 113 2.43 15.44 -4.69
N ALA A 114 3.55 16.15 -4.59
CA ALA A 114 3.79 17.40 -5.31
C ALA A 114 5.22 17.47 -5.86
N ALA A 115 5.39 18.23 -6.94
CA ALA A 115 6.70 18.50 -7.51
C ALA A 115 7.58 19.28 -6.52
N VAL A 116 8.90 19.06 -6.61
CA VAL A 116 9.88 19.87 -5.90
C VAL A 116 10.06 21.18 -6.66
N ASP A 117 9.99 22.31 -5.96
CA ASP A 117 10.09 23.63 -6.58
C ASP A 117 11.44 23.77 -7.31
N GLY A 118 11.38 24.09 -8.61
CA GLY A 118 12.57 24.26 -9.45
C GLY A 118 13.18 22.96 -10.00
N ASP A 119 12.55 21.80 -9.77
CA ASP A 119 12.98 20.54 -10.38
C ASP A 119 12.61 20.51 -11.87
N CYS A 120 13.63 20.56 -12.73
CA CYS A 120 13.45 20.52 -14.18
C CYS A 120 13.06 19.13 -14.71
N GLU A 121 13.23 18.08 -13.91
CA GLU A 121 12.93 16.69 -14.29
C GLU A 121 11.57 16.23 -13.73
N ALA A 122 10.76 17.13 -13.16
CA ALA A 122 9.51 16.78 -12.50
C ALA A 122 8.53 15.97 -13.39
N ASP A 123 8.60 16.14 -14.71
CA ASP A 123 7.79 15.41 -15.69
C ASP A 123 8.26 13.95 -15.91
N GLN A 124 9.48 13.62 -15.50
CA GLN A 124 10.03 12.25 -15.52
C GLN A 124 9.63 11.43 -14.30
N ARG A 125 8.89 12.02 -13.34
CA ARG A 125 8.45 11.29 -12.15
C ARG A 125 7.48 10.18 -12.49
N TRP A 126 7.75 9.00 -11.95
CA TRP A 126 6.75 7.94 -11.86
C TRP A 126 6.84 7.23 -10.51
N SER A 127 5.77 6.56 -10.11
CA SER A 127 5.73 5.85 -8.83
C SER A 127 4.87 4.61 -8.91
N LEU A 128 5.15 3.64 -8.05
CA LEU A 128 4.32 2.45 -7.85
C LEU A 128 3.72 2.52 -6.44
N SER A 129 2.39 2.43 -6.36
CA SER A 129 1.68 2.24 -5.10
C SER A 129 1.28 0.80 -4.92
N TYR A 130 1.62 0.20 -3.78
CA TYR A 130 1.26 -1.16 -3.40
C TYR A 130 0.34 -1.11 -2.19
N TYR A 131 -0.86 -1.68 -2.33
CA TYR A 131 -1.87 -1.62 -1.29
C TYR A 131 -2.78 -2.85 -1.35
N GLN A 132 -3.51 -3.08 -0.26
CA GLN A 132 -4.54 -4.12 -0.20
C GLN A 132 -5.90 -3.48 0.07
N ARG A 133 -6.90 -3.81 -0.75
CA ARG A 133 -8.27 -3.31 -0.57
C ARG A 133 -8.97 -4.03 0.58
N LYS A 134 -9.74 -3.28 1.39
CA LYS A 134 -10.55 -3.83 2.49
C LYS A 134 -11.53 -4.90 1.99
N ALA A 135 -12.17 -4.67 0.84
CA ALA A 135 -13.11 -5.63 0.26
C ALA A 135 -12.44 -6.98 -0.02
N VAL A 136 -11.27 -6.98 -0.69
CA VAL A 136 -10.51 -8.20 -0.98
C VAL A 136 -10.11 -8.94 0.30
N ARG A 137 -9.61 -8.21 1.31
CA ARG A 137 -9.29 -8.79 2.62
C ARG A 137 -10.51 -9.41 3.28
N ASN A 138 -11.62 -8.67 3.34
CA ASN A 138 -12.84 -9.12 4.01
C ASN A 138 -13.46 -10.34 3.29
N ASP A 139 -13.45 -10.36 1.96
CA ASP A 139 -13.95 -11.49 1.18
C ASP A 139 -13.09 -12.74 1.43
N CYS A 140 -11.77 -12.60 1.44
CA CYS A 140 -10.86 -13.72 1.69
C CYS A 140 -10.93 -14.24 3.13
N LEU A 141 -11.07 -13.35 4.12
CA LEU A 141 -11.17 -13.73 5.52
C LEU A 141 -12.57 -14.24 5.90
N GLY A 142 -13.62 -13.72 5.25
CA GLY A 142 -14.99 -14.21 5.35
C GLY A 142 -15.22 -15.55 4.64
N ALA A 143 -14.23 -16.03 3.86
CA ALA A 143 -14.33 -17.23 3.05
C ALA A 143 -14.18 -18.58 3.79
N LEU A 144 -13.89 -18.54 5.08
CA LEU A 144 -13.80 -19.74 5.92
C LEU A 144 -15.18 -20.04 6.56
N PRO A 145 -15.88 -21.18 6.32
CA PRO A 145 -15.75 -22.21 5.28
C PRO A 145 -17.10 -22.42 4.53
N THR A 146 -17.30 -21.79 3.37
CA THR A 146 -18.41 -22.13 2.43
C THR A 146 -17.95 -22.16 0.98
N TYR A 147 -16.65 -22.08 0.73
CA TYR A 147 -16.07 -21.90 -0.61
C TYR A 147 -15.87 -23.22 -1.39
N ALA A 148 -16.47 -24.32 -0.93
CA ALA A 148 -16.43 -25.59 -1.65
C ALA A 148 -17.44 -25.68 -2.81
N ALA A 149 -18.36 -24.72 -2.98
CA ALA A 149 -19.51 -24.91 -3.86
C ALA A 149 -19.49 -24.17 -5.22
N ASN A 150 -19.09 -22.90 -5.33
CA ASN A 150 -19.47 -22.10 -6.51
C ASN A 150 -18.31 -21.33 -7.17
N GLY A 151 -17.46 -22.03 -7.93
CA GLY A 151 -16.34 -21.43 -8.67
C GLY A 151 -16.74 -20.57 -9.89
N GLN A 152 -17.88 -20.83 -10.54
CA GLN A 152 -18.29 -20.09 -11.74
C GLN A 152 -18.91 -18.71 -11.44
N GLU A 153 -19.66 -18.60 -10.35
CA GLU A 153 -20.42 -17.38 -10.00
C GLU A 153 -19.49 -16.22 -9.57
N MET A 154 -18.30 -16.56 -9.05
CA MET A 154 -17.32 -15.58 -8.60
C MET A 154 -16.50 -14.98 -9.75
N GLN A 155 -16.21 -15.78 -10.78
CA GLN A 155 -15.49 -15.30 -11.96
C GLN A 155 -16.31 -14.24 -12.71
N GLU A 156 -17.63 -14.42 -12.78
CA GLU A 156 -18.54 -13.43 -13.38
C GLU A 156 -18.65 -12.14 -12.56
N ARG A 157 -18.62 -12.22 -11.21
CA ARG A 157 -18.67 -11.04 -10.34
C ARG A 157 -17.37 -10.24 -10.34
N ALA A 158 -16.21 -10.91 -10.33
CA ALA A 158 -14.91 -10.25 -10.41
C ALA A 158 -14.73 -9.52 -11.74
N ILE A 159 -15.18 -10.12 -12.85
CA ILE A 159 -15.18 -9.48 -14.17
C ILE A 159 -16.10 -8.25 -14.19
N ARG A 160 -17.29 -8.32 -13.58
CA ARG A 160 -18.22 -7.17 -13.51
C ARG A 160 -17.76 -6.02 -12.61
N ALA A 161 -16.92 -6.29 -11.61
CA ALA A 161 -16.38 -5.26 -10.73
C ALA A 161 -15.13 -4.57 -11.30
N ALA A 162 -14.56 -5.12 -12.37
CA ALA A 162 -13.38 -4.60 -13.06
C ALA A 162 -13.71 -3.68 -14.27
N TYR A 163 -15.01 -3.48 -14.56
CA TYR A 163 -15.55 -2.54 -15.55
C TYR A 163 -16.58 -1.62 -14.90
#